data_AF-A0A813BRW0-F1
#
_entry.id   AF-A0A813BRW0-F1
#
_cell.length_a   1.000
_cell.length_b   1.000
_cell.length_c   1.000
_cell.angle_alpha   90.00
_cell.angle_beta   90.00
_cell.angle_gamma   90.00
#
_symmetry.space_group_name_H-M   'P 1'
#
loop_
_entity.id
_entity.type
_entity.pdbx_description
1 polymer ?
#
loop_
_entity_poly.entity_id
_entity_poly.type
_entity_poly.pdbx_seq_one_letter_code
_entity_poly.pdbx_strand_id
1 'polypeptide(L)'
;AKKKATGNDNETKKPPKKPVNFAGRANAKLNSGRTTVTDSKYWIRVIEEDQKQPEEDKRKVLLALSKQLAEGYVSQLKHYQGPIEAATDALDMKLIEGCKDEKSLQPLMTVLDTAVENYTTAVRPIRALFETLPAIMS
;
A
#
# COMPACT_ATOMS: atom_id res chain seq x y z
N ALA A 1 51.00 54.32 0.72
CA ALA A 1 50.08 53.40 0.02
C ALA A 1 49.25 52.62 1.04
N LYS A 2 47.95 52.54 0.80
CA LYS A 2 46.93 51.74 1.52
C LYS A 2 47.33 50.27 1.66
N LYS A 3 46.90 49.62 2.76
CA LYS A 3 46.01 48.45 2.68
C LYS A 3 45.27 48.24 4.01
N LYS A 4 43.94 48.40 3.92
CA LYS A 4 42.92 48.13 4.92
C LYS A 4 42.47 46.67 4.77
N ALA A 5 42.05 46.06 5.88
CA ALA A 5 41.54 44.71 6.03
C ALA A 5 40.27 44.40 5.23
N THR A 6 40.05 43.11 4.98
CA THR A 6 38.75 42.36 4.98
C THR A 6 39.11 40.89 4.80
N GLY A 7 38.70 39.93 5.63
CA GLY A 7 37.36 39.70 6.17
C GLY A 7 36.78 38.52 5.39
N ASN A 8 36.99 37.30 5.87
CA ASN A 8 36.63 36.06 5.18
C ASN A 8 35.37 35.47 5.84
N ASP A 9 34.21 36.09 5.58
CA ASP A 9 32.91 35.54 5.97
C ASP A 9 32.41 34.60 4.86
N ASN A 10 32.65 33.30 5.06
CA ASN A 10 32.14 32.26 4.18
C ASN A 10 30.78 31.79 4.71
N GLU A 11 29.75 32.63 4.56
CA GLU A 11 28.37 32.23 4.82
C GLU A 11 27.94 31.22 3.75
N THR A 12 27.90 29.94 4.15
CA THR A 12 27.40 28.85 3.33
C THR A 12 25.90 29.04 3.10
N LYS A 13 25.53 29.71 2.00
CA LYS A 13 24.13 29.85 1.57
C LYS A 13 23.54 28.45 1.34
N LYS A 14 22.67 28.01 2.26
CA LYS A 14 21.89 26.77 2.09
C LYS A 14 21.10 26.85 0.78
N PRO A 15 21.09 25.79 -0.05
CA PRO A 15 20.37 25.80 -1.30
C PRO A 15 18.87 26.04 -1.07
N PRO A 16 18.19 26.76 -1.98
CA PRO A 16 16.76 27.00 -1.86
C PRO A 16 16.01 25.67 -1.78
N LYS A 17 15.14 25.53 -0.78
CA LYS A 17 14.26 24.35 -0.65
C LYS A 17 13.41 24.25 -1.90
N LYS A 18 13.54 23.14 -2.64
CA LYS A 18 12.65 22.85 -3.78
C LYS A 18 11.20 22.83 -3.30
N PRO A 19 10.25 23.39 -4.07
CA PRO A 19 8.84 23.33 -3.73
C PRO A 19 8.39 21.87 -3.64
N VAL A 20 7.58 21.55 -2.63
CA VAL A 20 7.06 20.20 -2.43
C VAL A 20 6.08 19.87 -3.55
N ASN A 21 6.36 18.79 -4.30
CA ASN A 21 5.48 18.33 -5.36
C ASN A 21 4.40 17.39 -4.81
N PHE A 22 3.30 17.96 -4.33
CA PHE A 22 2.18 17.19 -3.76
C PHE A 22 1.48 16.32 -4.79
N ALA A 23 1.33 16.78 -6.04
CA ALA A 23 0.77 15.96 -7.11
C ALA A 23 1.62 14.72 -7.41
N GLY A 24 2.95 14.86 -7.40
CA GLY A 24 3.87 13.73 -7.55
C GLY A 24 3.77 12.74 -6.39
N ARG A 25 3.65 13.24 -5.15
CA ARG A 25 3.45 12.38 -3.97
C ARG A 25 2.10 11.65 -4.03
N ALA A 26 1.03 12.34 -4.40
CA ALA A 26 -0.30 11.76 -4.53
C ALA A 26 -0.34 10.66 -5.59
N ASN A 27 0.31 10.85 -6.74
CA ASN A 27 0.46 9.79 -7.75
C ASN A 27 1.22 8.56 -7.22
N ALA A 28 2.29 8.77 -6.45
CA ALA A 28 2.99 7.66 -5.82
C ALA A 28 2.09 6.89 -4.83
N LYS A 29 1.24 7.61 -4.08
CA LYS A 29 0.26 6.99 -3.17
C LYS A 29 -0.83 6.23 -3.93
N LEU A 30 -1.36 6.77 -5.03
CA LEU A 30 -2.28 6.04 -5.90
C LEU A 30 -1.70 4.71 -6.38
N ASN A 31 -0.44 4.71 -6.80
CA ASN A 31 0.23 3.47 -7.21
C ASN A 31 0.29 2.46 -6.07
N SER A 32 0.65 2.90 -4.85
CA SER A 32 0.63 2.04 -3.66
C SER A 32 -0.77 1.48 -3.38
N GLY A 33 -1.82 2.31 -3.46
CA GLY A 33 -3.21 1.89 -3.28
C GLY A 33 -3.63 0.84 -4.30
N ARG A 34 -3.40 1.11 -5.60
CA ARG A 34 -3.69 0.19 -6.71
C ARG A 34 -2.95 -1.14 -6.56
N THR A 35 -1.66 -1.12 -6.23
CA THR A 35 -0.89 -2.34 -5.97
C THR A 35 -1.46 -3.14 -4.81
N THR A 36 -1.91 -2.48 -3.74
CA THR A 36 -2.52 -3.15 -2.58
C THR A 36 -3.88 -3.78 -2.93
N VAL A 37 -4.70 -3.11 -3.74
CA VAL A 37 -5.96 -3.69 -4.26
C VAL A 37 -5.69 -4.92 -5.12
N THR A 38 -4.67 -4.86 -5.98
CA THR A 38 -4.25 -6.02 -6.79
C THR A 38 -3.77 -7.18 -5.91
N ASP A 39 -2.96 -6.92 -4.88
CA ASP A 39 -2.53 -7.92 -3.90
C ASP A 39 -3.73 -8.57 -3.20
N SER A 40 -4.71 -7.79 -2.75
CA SER A 40 -5.94 -8.31 -2.15
C SER A 40 -6.69 -9.25 -3.08
N LYS A 41 -6.88 -8.83 -4.34
CA LYS A 41 -7.55 -9.65 -5.37
C LYS A 41 -6.80 -10.94 -5.64
N TYR A 42 -5.46 -10.89 -5.64
CA TYR A 42 -4.62 -12.08 -5.77
C TYR A 42 -4.87 -13.06 -4.62
N TRP A 43 -4.82 -12.61 -3.36
CA TRP A 43 -5.02 -13.50 -2.20
C TRP A 43 -6.42 -14.08 -2.12
N ILE A 44 -7.45 -13.30 -2.44
CA ILE A 44 -8.83 -13.80 -2.55
C ILE A 44 -8.87 -14.94 -3.57
N ARG A 45 -8.30 -14.73 -4.74
CA ARG A 45 -8.25 -15.74 -5.81
C ARG A 45 -7.50 -17.00 -5.38
N VAL A 46 -6.35 -16.84 -4.73
CA VAL A 46 -5.56 -17.96 -4.18
C VAL A 46 -6.40 -18.82 -3.24
N ILE A 47 -7.11 -18.19 -2.30
CA ILE A 47 -7.94 -18.93 -1.32
C ILE A 47 -9.11 -19.63 -2.03
N GLU A 48 -9.78 -18.94 -2.95
CA GLU A 48 -10.92 -19.48 -3.68
C GLU A 48 -10.55 -20.60 -4.68
N GLU A 49 -9.38 -20.52 -5.33
CA GLU A 49 -8.89 -21.55 -6.23
C GLU A 49 -8.49 -22.82 -5.46
N ASP A 50 -7.77 -22.68 -4.36
CA ASP A 50 -7.41 -23.80 -3.51
C ASP A 50 -8.63 -24.49 -2.87
N GLN A 51 -9.70 -23.75 -2.55
CA GLN A 51 -10.95 -24.37 -2.08
C GLN A 51 -11.61 -25.28 -3.12
N LYS A 52 -11.39 -25.03 -4.41
CA LYS A 52 -11.96 -25.79 -5.52
C LYS A 52 -11.13 -27.01 -5.90
N GLN A 53 -9.89 -27.11 -5.42
CA GLN A 53 -9.02 -28.23 -5.71
C GLN A 53 -9.51 -29.50 -4.98
N PRO A 54 -9.34 -30.69 -5.60
CA PRO A 54 -9.55 -31.95 -4.90
C PRO A 54 -8.61 -32.05 -3.70
N GLU A 55 -9.00 -32.80 -2.66
CA GLU A 55 -8.23 -32.87 -1.40
C GLU A 55 -6.76 -33.26 -1.60
N GLU A 56 -6.47 -34.09 -2.60
CA GLU A 56 -5.12 -34.54 -2.95
C GLU A 56 -4.21 -33.40 -3.43
N ASP A 57 -4.78 -32.35 -4.03
CA ASP A 57 -4.06 -31.21 -4.61
C ASP A 57 -4.08 -29.97 -3.72
N LYS A 58 -4.95 -29.92 -2.70
CA LYS A 58 -5.05 -28.78 -1.78
C LYS A 58 -3.72 -28.53 -1.07
N ARG A 59 -3.37 -27.25 -0.86
CA ARG A 59 -2.28 -26.91 0.07
C ARG A 59 -2.57 -27.50 1.45
N LYS A 60 -1.52 -28.02 2.12
CA LYS A 60 -1.61 -28.60 3.49
C LYS A 60 -2.35 -27.70 4.48
N VAL A 61 -2.17 -26.38 4.34
CA VAL A 61 -2.87 -25.39 5.17
C VAL A 61 -4.38 -25.40 4.91
N LEU A 62 -4.85 -25.53 3.68
CA LEU A 62 -6.28 -25.63 3.37
C LEU A 62 -6.89 -27.01 3.61
N LEU A 63 -6.09 -28.08 3.55
CA LEU A 63 -6.49 -29.39 4.08
C LEU A 63 -6.83 -29.30 5.58
N ALA A 64 -6.12 -28.45 6.33
CA ALA A 64 -6.35 -28.22 7.75
C ALA A 64 -7.38 -27.11 8.06
N LEU A 65 -7.67 -26.21 7.10
CA LEU A 65 -8.65 -25.14 7.27
C LEU A 65 -10.04 -25.64 6.89
N SER A 66 -11.02 -25.41 7.78
CA SER A 66 -12.42 -25.62 7.41
C SER A 66 -12.83 -24.64 6.30
N LYS A 67 -13.79 -25.05 5.46
CA LYS A 67 -14.37 -24.18 4.42
C LYS A 67 -14.83 -22.83 4.99
N GLN A 68 -15.46 -22.85 6.16
CA GLN A 68 -15.95 -21.67 6.87
C GLN A 68 -14.82 -20.72 7.27
N LEU A 69 -13.66 -21.25 7.67
CA LEU A 69 -12.52 -20.42 8.06
C LEU A 69 -11.88 -19.73 6.85
N ALA A 70 -11.76 -20.45 5.72
CA ALA A 70 -11.28 -19.86 4.48
C ALA A 70 -12.27 -18.82 3.90
N GLU A 71 -13.58 -19.02 4.01
CA GLU A 71 -14.58 -17.98 3.72
C GLU A 71 -14.43 -16.75 4.63
N GLY A 72 -14.11 -16.97 5.91
CA GLY A 72 -13.78 -15.91 6.86
C GLY A 72 -12.59 -15.06 6.44
N TYR A 73 -11.51 -15.68 5.94
CA TYR A 73 -10.35 -14.95 5.42
C TYR A 73 -10.67 -14.14 4.16
N VAL A 74 -11.46 -14.69 3.24
CA VAL A 74 -11.92 -13.95 2.05
C VAL A 74 -12.78 -12.74 2.47
N SER A 75 -13.66 -12.92 3.45
CA SER A 75 -14.47 -11.83 3.99
C SER A 75 -13.59 -10.73 4.59
N GLN A 76 -12.57 -11.10 5.37
CA GLN A 76 -11.63 -10.17 5.97
C GLN A 76 -10.82 -9.40 4.91
N LEU A 77 -10.33 -10.08 3.87
CA LEU A 77 -9.65 -9.44 2.73
C LEU A 77 -10.55 -8.39 2.07
N LYS A 78 -11.80 -8.75 1.75
CA LYS A 78 -12.77 -7.83 1.13
C LYS A 78 -13.10 -6.65 2.04
N HIS A 79 -13.21 -6.88 3.35
CA HIS A 79 -13.48 -5.83 4.33
C HIS A 79 -12.41 -4.74 4.34
N TYR A 80 -11.13 -5.12 4.27
CA TYR A 80 -10.03 -4.15 4.24
C TYR A 80 -9.71 -3.60 2.84
N GLN A 81 -10.07 -4.32 1.77
CA GLN A 81 -9.93 -3.84 0.39
C GLN A 81 -10.85 -2.65 0.09
N GLY A 82 -12.11 -2.70 0.53
CA GLY A 82 -13.11 -1.66 0.21
C GLY A 82 -12.67 -0.24 0.57
N PRO A 83 -12.16 0.02 1.79
CA PRO A 83 -11.62 1.31 2.17
C PRO A 83 -10.44 1.79 1.29
N ILE A 84 -9.59 0.87 0.80
CA ILE A 84 -8.47 1.22 -0.09
C ILE A 84 -8.99 1.64 -1.46
N GLU A 85 -9.95 0.91 -2.02
CA GLU A 85 -10.59 1.26 -3.30
C GLU A 85 -11.25 2.64 -3.20
N ALA A 86 -12.06 2.87 -2.17
CA ALA A 86 -12.71 4.16 -1.95
C ALA A 86 -11.72 5.33 -1.77
N ALA A 87 -10.63 5.12 -1.00
CA ALA A 87 -9.60 6.14 -0.79
C ALA A 87 -8.77 6.41 -2.06
N THR A 88 -8.50 5.36 -2.85
CA THR A 88 -7.81 5.47 -4.13
C THR A 88 -8.64 6.27 -5.11
N ASP A 89 -9.92 5.94 -5.27
CA ASP A 89 -10.84 6.65 -6.17
C ASP A 89 -11.00 8.12 -5.78
N ALA A 90 -11.15 8.40 -4.48
CA ALA A 90 -11.26 9.78 -3.99
C ALA A 90 -10.00 10.61 -4.30
N LEU A 91 -8.80 10.04 -4.15
CA LEU A 91 -7.55 10.71 -4.46
C LEU A 91 -7.35 10.88 -5.98
N ASP A 92 -7.74 9.89 -6.78
CA ASP A 92 -7.65 9.91 -8.24
C ASP A 92 -8.54 10.99 -8.82
N MET A 93 -9.79 11.10 -8.32
CA MET A 93 -10.72 12.16 -8.71
C MET A 93 -10.13 13.56 -8.48
N LYS A 94 -9.46 13.81 -7.33
CA LYS A 94 -8.83 15.11 -7.09
C LYS A 94 -7.66 15.41 -8.01
N LEU A 95 -6.90 14.38 -8.41
CA LEU A 95 -5.83 14.56 -9.38
C LEU A 95 -6.37 14.81 -10.79
N ILE A 96 -7.47 14.16 -11.17
CA ILE A 96 -8.18 14.40 -12.44
C ILE A 96 -8.74 15.83 -12.50
N GLU A 97 -9.30 16.33 -11.39
CA GLU A 97 -9.74 17.74 -11.24
C GLU A 97 -8.57 18.75 -11.33
N GLY A 98 -7.31 18.28 -11.35
CA GLY A 98 -6.13 19.11 -11.48
C GLY A 98 -5.65 19.71 -10.16
N CYS A 99 -6.11 19.20 -9.01
CA CYS A 99 -5.61 19.63 -7.70
C CYS A 99 -4.12 19.31 -7.55
N LYS A 100 -3.35 20.29 -7.07
CA LYS A 100 -1.90 20.17 -6.84
C LYS A 100 -1.47 20.69 -5.47
N ASP A 101 -2.40 21.22 -4.69
CA ASP A 101 -2.14 21.86 -3.42
C ASP A 101 -2.23 20.86 -2.25
N GLU A 102 -1.54 21.20 -1.17
CA GLU A 102 -1.46 20.38 0.02
C GLU A 102 -2.82 20.15 0.68
N LYS A 103 -3.66 21.20 0.75
CA LYS A 103 -4.93 21.15 1.47
C LYS A 103 -5.91 20.16 0.84
N SER A 104 -5.90 20.05 -0.48
CA SER A 104 -6.75 19.11 -1.22
C SER A 104 -6.20 17.67 -1.19
N LEU A 105 -4.88 17.49 -1.28
CA LEU A 105 -4.28 16.18 -1.50
C LEU A 105 -3.80 15.48 -0.21
N GLN A 106 -3.26 16.22 0.76
CA GLN A 106 -2.64 15.65 1.96
C GLN A 106 -3.63 14.85 2.84
N PRO A 107 -4.87 15.32 3.07
CA PRO A 107 -5.84 14.53 3.84
C PRO A 107 -6.16 13.19 3.16
N LEU A 108 -6.36 13.20 1.84
CA LEU A 108 -6.68 11.99 1.07
C LEU A 108 -5.51 11.01 1.01
N MET A 109 -4.28 11.50 0.85
CA MET A 109 -3.08 10.66 0.96
C MET A 109 -2.98 10.00 2.34
N THR A 110 -3.33 10.73 3.41
CA THR A 110 -3.29 10.21 4.79
C THR A 110 -4.35 9.13 5.02
N VAL A 111 -5.55 9.33 4.48
CA VAL A 111 -6.63 8.33 4.51
C VAL A 111 -6.20 7.07 3.77
N LEU A 112 -5.63 7.20 2.57
CA LEU A 112 -5.13 6.07 1.79
C LEU A 112 -4.01 5.32 2.51
N ASP A 113 -3.04 6.03 3.09
CA ASP A 113 -1.96 5.43 3.87
C ASP A 113 -2.50 4.62 5.06
N THR A 114 -3.47 5.19 5.79
CA THR A 114 -4.11 4.51 6.92
C THR A 114 -4.86 3.24 6.48
N ALA A 115 -5.58 3.31 5.35
CA ALA A 115 -6.29 2.16 4.81
C ALA A 115 -5.32 1.04 4.38
N VAL A 116 -4.21 1.39 3.72
CA VAL A 116 -3.16 0.44 3.32
C VAL A 116 -2.47 -0.18 4.54
N GLU A 117 -2.19 0.60 5.59
CA GLU A 117 -1.58 0.10 6.82
C GLU A 117 -2.51 -0.87 7.57
N ASN A 118 -3.80 -0.54 7.65
CA ASN A 118 -4.82 -1.41 8.24
C ASN A 118 -4.94 -2.74 7.50
N TYR A 119 -5.00 -2.70 6.15
CA TYR A 119 -4.97 -3.90 5.33
C TYR A 119 -3.71 -4.72 5.58
N THR A 120 -2.53 -4.08 5.50
CA THR A 120 -1.24 -4.77 5.66
C THR A 120 -1.13 -5.46 7.00
N THR A 121 -1.60 -4.80 8.07
CA THR A 121 -1.58 -5.35 9.43
C THR A 121 -2.55 -6.52 9.58
N ALA A 122 -3.78 -6.38 9.10
CA ALA A 122 -4.80 -7.41 9.23
C ALA A 122 -4.54 -8.64 8.36
N VAL A 123 -3.96 -8.44 7.17
CA VAL A 123 -3.81 -9.48 6.15
C VAL A 123 -2.46 -10.21 6.27
N ARG A 124 -1.46 -9.63 6.92
CA ARG A 124 -0.17 -10.29 7.21
C ARG A 124 -0.31 -11.70 7.79
N PRO A 125 -1.10 -11.95 8.86
CA PRO A 125 -1.24 -13.30 9.39
C PRO A 125 -1.92 -14.26 8.41
N ILE A 126 -2.90 -13.78 7.64
CA ILE A 126 -3.56 -14.58 6.60
C ILE A 126 -2.53 -14.98 5.56
N ARG A 127 -1.78 -14.03 4.99
CA ARG A 127 -0.73 -14.27 4.01
C ARG A 127 0.33 -15.25 4.51
N ALA A 128 0.77 -15.10 5.75
CA ALA A 128 1.75 -16.01 6.33
C ALA A 128 1.29 -17.48 6.29
N LEU A 129 -0.01 -17.76 6.40
CA LEU A 129 -0.54 -19.12 6.26
C LEU A 129 -0.39 -19.66 4.83
N PHE A 130 -0.47 -18.81 3.81
CA PHE A 130 -0.39 -19.22 2.41
C PHE A 130 1.03 -19.09 1.81
N GLU A 131 1.90 -18.27 2.40
CA GLU A 131 3.30 -18.03 1.99
C GLU A 131 4.30 -19.02 2.60
N THR A 132 4.05 -19.56 3.80
CA THR A 132 5.02 -20.38 4.56
C THR A 132 5.26 -21.80 4.02
N LEU A 133 4.80 -22.14 2.82
CA LEU A 133 5.08 -23.43 2.19
C LEU A 133 5.40 -23.23 0.70
N PRO A 134 6.69 -23.26 0.34
CA PRO A 134 7.23 -24.48 -0.26
C PRO A 134 8.66 -24.81 0.22
N ALA A 135 8.82 -25.87 1.03
CA ALA A 135 10.12 -26.51 1.28
C ALA A 135 10.01 -27.94 1.88
N ILE A 136 8.94 -28.70 1.60
CA ILE A 136 8.89 -30.14 1.95
C ILE A 136 8.43 -30.97 0.74
N MET A 137 8.90 -30.60 -0.44
CA MET A 137 8.87 -31.43 -1.65
C MET A 137 10.10 -31.11 -2.51
N SER A 138 11.28 -31.37 -1.95
CA SER A 138 12.55 -31.44 -2.69
C SER A 138 13.22 -32.74 -2.33
#